data_AF-A0A098EWF3-F1
#
_entry.id   AF-A0A098EWF3-F1
#
_cell.length_a   1.000
_cell.length_b   1.000
_cell.length_c   1.000
_cell.angle_alpha   90.00
_cell.angle_beta   90.00
_cell.angle_gamma   90.00
#
_symmetry.space_group_name_H-M   'P 1'
#
loop_
_entity.id
_entity.type
_entity.pdbx_description
1 polymer ?
#
loop_
_entity_poly.entity_id
_entity_poly.type
_entity_poly.pdbx_seq_one_letter_code
_entity_poly.pdbx_strand_id
1 'polypeptide(L)'
;MKKKIFVSAGIFTLFLIGLLVWSLIPIRYHHTLDGVMFQQGDNRHFKEVSISIKGSMQRSFNANKVFKGTLSIKGDDNPIPGEDRKVKIHFNKEGIGSLVYGGFKEGVPYTYNYGLISVNDDLSEVVILNETTNSKELYIIAAPAQNIKTAKKISSGLIDNYKRDKNY
;
A
#
# COMPACT_ATOMS: atom_id res chain seq x y z
N MET A 1 -34.24 -34.62 -20.43
CA MET A 1 -33.39 -33.45 -20.75
C MET A 1 -33.54 -32.30 -19.74
N LYS A 2 -34.77 -31.89 -19.36
CA LYS A 2 -35.01 -30.77 -18.41
C LYS A 2 -34.30 -30.92 -17.05
N LYS A 3 -34.30 -32.11 -16.43
CA LYS A 3 -33.59 -32.35 -15.14
C LYS A 3 -32.07 -32.07 -15.20
N LYS A 4 -31.40 -32.37 -16.32
CA LYS A 4 -29.96 -32.09 -16.47
C LYS A 4 -29.66 -30.59 -16.60
N ILE A 5 -30.59 -29.83 -17.19
CA ILE A 5 -30.50 -28.37 -17.31
C ILE A 5 -30.69 -27.70 -15.94
N PHE A 6 -31.64 -28.16 -15.13
CA PHE A 6 -31.83 -27.66 -13.76
C PHE A 6 -30.62 -27.93 -12.85
N VAL A 7 -30.02 -29.11 -12.95
CA VAL A 7 -28.80 -29.44 -12.17
C VAL A 7 -27.62 -28.56 -12.60
N SER A 8 -27.42 -28.36 -13.91
CA SER A 8 -26.39 -27.46 -14.45
C SER A 8 -26.58 -26.01 -13.98
N ALA A 9 -27.81 -25.49 -14.08
CA ALA A 9 -28.13 -24.13 -13.62
C ALA A 9 -27.91 -23.95 -12.11
N GLY A 10 -28.22 -24.97 -11.31
CA GLY A 10 -27.95 -24.97 -9.87
C GLY A 10 -26.46 -24.88 -9.54
N ILE A 11 -25.62 -25.67 -10.22
CA ILE A 11 -24.16 -25.64 -10.04
C ILE A 11 -23.57 -24.29 -10.44
N PHE A 12 -24.02 -23.74 -11.57
CA PHE A 12 -23.57 -22.42 -12.04
C PHE A 12 -23.95 -21.30 -11.05
N THR A 13 -25.14 -21.37 -10.47
CA THR A 13 -25.60 -20.43 -9.44
C THR A 13 -24.74 -20.52 -8.18
N LEU A 14 -24.46 -21.74 -7.71
CA LEU A 14 -23.56 -21.98 -6.57
C LEU A 14 -22.15 -21.42 -6.83
N PHE A 15 -21.63 -21.60 -8.04
CA PHE A 15 -20.33 -21.07 -8.44
C PHE A 15 -20.29 -19.53 -8.42
N LEU A 16 -21.33 -18.88 -8.95
CA LEU A 16 -21.46 -17.41 -8.91
C LEU A 16 -21.54 -16.87 -7.47
N ILE A 17 -22.31 -17.54 -6.60
CA ILE A 17 -22.41 -17.17 -5.18
C ILE A 17 -21.02 -17.30 -4.51
N GLY A 18 -20.29 -18.38 -4.80
CA GLY A 18 -18.94 -18.59 -4.28
C GLY A 18 -17.96 -17.47 -4.67
N LEU A 19 -17.95 -17.07 -5.94
CA LEU A 19 -17.13 -15.94 -6.40
C LEU A 19 -17.53 -14.62 -5.72
N LEU A 20 -18.83 -14.40 -5.53
CA LEU A 20 -19.35 -13.18 -4.93
C LEU A 20 -18.96 -13.09 -3.45
N VAL A 21 -19.10 -14.19 -2.70
CA VAL A 21 -18.67 -14.27 -1.29
C VAL A 21 -17.15 -14.07 -1.17
N TRP A 22 -16.34 -14.72 -2.02
CA TRP A 22 -14.89 -14.52 -2.04
C TRP A 22 -14.55 -13.04 -2.23
N SER A 23 -15.19 -12.36 -3.18
CA SER A 23 -14.91 -10.96 -3.49
C SER A 23 -15.25 -9.98 -2.35
N LEU A 24 -16.19 -10.35 -1.47
CA LEU A 24 -16.69 -9.48 -0.41
C LEU A 24 -15.94 -9.61 0.92
N ILE A 25 -15.26 -10.74 1.16
CA ILE A 25 -14.57 -10.98 2.44
C ILE A 25 -13.27 -10.16 2.50
N PRO A 26 -13.12 -9.24 3.46
CA PRO A 26 -11.88 -8.49 3.63
C PRO A 26 -10.76 -9.39 4.15
N ILE A 27 -9.58 -9.34 3.53
CA ILE A 27 -8.38 -10.04 4.01
C ILE A 27 -7.74 -9.18 5.10
N ARG A 28 -7.52 -9.76 6.29
CA ARG A 28 -6.89 -9.05 7.42
C ARG A 28 -5.38 -9.22 7.39
N TYR A 29 -4.68 -8.13 7.67
CA TYR A 29 -3.22 -8.09 7.76
C TYR A 29 -2.79 -7.61 9.13
N HIS A 30 -1.80 -8.28 9.71
CA HIS A 30 -1.18 -7.91 10.96
C HIS A 30 0.27 -8.37 10.96
N HIS A 31 1.15 -7.56 10.38
CA HIS A 31 2.56 -7.89 10.28
C HIS A 31 3.41 -6.62 10.26
N THR A 32 4.69 -6.81 10.48
CA THR A 32 5.69 -5.75 10.46
C THR A 32 6.79 -6.17 9.50
N LEU A 33 7.22 -5.24 8.65
CA LEU A 33 8.25 -5.44 7.65
C LEU A 33 9.44 -4.54 7.97
N ASP A 34 10.61 -5.15 8.12
CA ASP A 34 11.85 -4.40 8.28
C ASP A 34 12.41 -4.05 6.90
N GLY A 35 12.76 -2.79 6.73
CA GLY A 35 13.16 -2.21 5.47
C GLY A 35 14.25 -1.18 5.64
N VAL A 36 14.52 -0.49 4.54
CA VAL A 36 15.46 0.62 4.53
C VAL A 36 14.85 1.84 3.85
N MET A 37 15.24 3.00 4.35
CA MET A 37 14.98 4.31 3.79
C MET A 37 16.27 4.88 3.20
N PHE A 38 16.21 5.42 1.99
CA PHE A 38 17.35 6.04 1.32
C PHE A 38 16.90 7.18 0.42
N GLN A 39 17.79 8.13 0.17
CA GLN A 39 17.53 9.23 -0.76
C GLN A 39 17.69 8.76 -2.21
N GLN A 40 16.80 9.18 -3.11
CA GLN A 40 16.94 8.90 -4.53
C GLN A 40 18.25 9.52 -5.07
N GLY A 41 19.06 8.69 -5.73
CA GLY A 41 20.39 9.09 -6.22
C GLY A 41 21.53 8.79 -5.25
N ASP A 42 21.25 8.54 -3.97
CA ASP A 42 22.25 8.05 -3.03
C ASP A 42 22.39 6.52 -3.15
N ASN A 43 23.64 6.05 -3.18
CA ASN A 43 24.01 4.64 -3.29
C ASN A 43 24.68 4.11 -2.02
N ARG A 44 24.99 4.97 -1.05
CA ARG A 44 25.87 4.64 0.08
C ARG A 44 25.17 4.72 1.42
N HIS A 45 24.28 5.70 1.61
CA HIS A 45 23.62 5.89 2.90
C HIS A 45 22.19 5.36 2.88
N PHE A 46 21.84 4.67 3.95
CA PHE A 46 20.49 4.24 4.24
C PHE A 46 20.25 4.25 5.74
N LYS A 47 18.97 4.25 6.09
CA LYS A 47 18.50 4.13 7.46
C LYS A 47 17.60 2.91 7.56
N GLU A 48 17.73 2.16 8.64
CA GLU A 48 16.82 1.07 8.93
C GLU A 48 15.47 1.63 9.38
N VAL A 49 14.40 1.07 8.83
CA VAL A 49 13.03 1.46 9.13
C VAL A 49 12.16 0.23 9.27
N SER A 50 11.07 0.35 10.02
CA SER A 50 10.13 -0.75 10.23
C SER A 50 8.71 -0.28 9.93
N ILE A 51 8.03 -0.99 9.03
CA ILE A 51 6.66 -0.68 8.58
C ILE A 51 5.72 -1.65 9.27
N SER A 52 4.89 -1.14 10.16
CA SER A 52 3.83 -1.92 10.81
C SER A 52 2.50 -1.73 10.08
N ILE A 53 1.88 -2.84 9.70
CA ILE A 53 0.62 -2.88 8.94
C ILE A 53 -0.41 -3.63 9.77
N LYS A 54 -1.50 -2.95 10.12
CA LYS A 54 -2.63 -3.56 10.84
C LYS A 54 -3.93 -3.09 10.23
N GLY A 55 -4.64 -3.98 9.54
CA GLY A 55 -5.88 -3.57 8.87
C GLY A 55 -6.51 -4.66 8.03
N SER A 56 -7.32 -4.25 7.07
CA SER A 56 -7.94 -5.13 6.10
C SER A 56 -7.86 -4.58 4.69
N MET A 57 -7.61 -5.45 3.72
CA MET A 57 -7.75 -5.17 2.29
C MET A 57 -9.10 -5.70 1.80
N GLN A 58 -9.87 -4.84 1.16
CA GLN A 58 -11.05 -5.23 0.41
C GLN A 58 -10.76 -5.14 -1.09
N ARG A 59 -11.05 -6.22 -1.82
CA ARG A 59 -10.94 -6.25 -3.28
C ARG A 59 -12.26 -5.77 -3.89
N SER A 60 -12.17 -5.06 -5.00
CA SER A 60 -13.33 -4.76 -5.85
C SER A 60 -13.33 -5.66 -7.08
N PHE A 61 -14.48 -5.80 -7.74
CA PHE A 61 -14.61 -6.55 -9.00
C PHE A 61 -13.69 -6.03 -10.12
N ASN A 62 -13.22 -4.79 -10.00
CA ASN A 62 -12.42 -4.09 -11.00
C ASN A 62 -10.91 -4.24 -10.77
N ALA A 63 -10.50 -5.18 -9.90
CA ALA A 63 -9.13 -5.39 -9.40
C ALA A 63 -8.54 -4.23 -8.57
N ASN A 64 -9.27 -3.13 -8.37
CA ASN A 64 -8.87 -2.10 -7.41
C ASN A 64 -9.00 -2.64 -5.98
N LYS A 65 -8.16 -2.17 -5.08
CA LYS A 65 -8.16 -2.60 -3.68
C LYS A 65 -8.27 -1.41 -2.75
N VAL A 66 -8.93 -1.60 -1.62
CA VAL A 66 -9.02 -0.58 -0.58
C VAL A 66 -8.45 -1.14 0.71
N PHE A 67 -7.37 -0.52 1.20
CA PHE A 67 -6.88 -0.77 2.55
C PHE A 67 -7.61 0.14 3.53
N LYS A 68 -8.00 -0.43 4.67
CA LYS A 68 -8.45 0.32 5.84
C LYS A 68 -7.72 -0.22 7.05
N GLY A 69 -7.04 0.64 7.78
CA GLY A 69 -6.30 0.22 8.96
C GLY A 69 -5.30 1.25 9.41
N THR A 70 -4.25 0.78 10.05
CA THR A 70 -3.13 1.54 10.56
C THR A 70 -1.88 1.14 9.79
N LEU A 71 -1.17 2.14 9.30
CA LEU A 71 0.16 1.98 8.72
C LEU A 71 1.09 2.90 9.50
N SER A 72 2.17 2.36 10.04
CA SER A 72 3.13 3.17 10.80
C SER A 72 4.55 2.86 10.37
N ILE A 73 5.34 3.90 10.23
CA ILE A 73 6.75 3.81 9.84
C ILE A 73 7.56 4.26 11.04
N LYS A 74 8.39 3.38 11.58
CA LYS A 74 9.36 3.68 12.64
C LYS A 74 10.74 3.86 12.03
N GLY A 75 11.54 4.75 12.60
CA GLY A 75 12.87 5.08 12.09
C GLY A 75 12.88 6.21 11.06
N ASP A 76 11.72 6.78 10.70
CA ASP A 76 11.65 7.97 9.85
C ASP A 76 11.88 9.26 10.66
N ASP A 77 12.58 10.22 10.07
CA ASP A 77 12.86 11.56 10.64
C ASP A 77 11.66 12.52 10.48
N ASN A 78 10.67 12.17 9.66
CA ASN A 78 9.44 12.93 9.48
C ASN A 78 8.25 12.19 10.12
N PRO A 79 8.13 12.18 11.46
CA PRO A 79 7.10 11.41 12.14
C PRO A 79 5.72 11.94 11.75
N ILE A 80 4.84 11.02 11.35
CA ILE A 80 3.42 11.30 11.12
C ILE A 80 2.85 11.94 12.40
N PRO A 81 2.30 13.16 12.32
CA PRO A 81 1.78 13.85 13.49
C PRO A 81 0.51 13.15 14.01
N GLY A 82 0.42 12.99 15.33
CA GLY A 82 -0.75 12.49 16.04
C GLY A 82 -0.77 10.97 16.31
N GLU A 83 -1.71 10.55 17.17
CA GLU A 83 -1.94 9.15 17.51
C GLU A 83 -2.77 8.41 16.43
N ASP A 84 -3.51 9.16 15.61
CA ASP A 84 -4.39 8.64 14.56
C ASP A 84 -3.63 8.25 13.29
N ARG A 85 -2.86 7.16 13.36
CA ARG A 85 -2.17 6.55 12.21
C ARG A 85 -3.10 5.75 11.29
N LYS A 86 -4.39 6.07 11.30
CA LYS A 86 -5.41 5.39 10.50
C LYS A 86 -5.38 5.93 9.08
N VAL A 87 -5.35 5.02 8.12
CA VAL A 87 -5.31 5.34 6.70
C VAL A 87 -6.35 4.54 5.94
N LYS A 88 -6.87 5.19 4.90
CA LYS A 88 -7.70 4.54 3.88
C LYS A 88 -7.02 4.75 2.53
N ILE A 89 -6.43 3.69 1.99
CA ILE A 89 -5.66 3.77 0.76
C ILE A 89 -6.46 3.11 -0.35
N HIS A 90 -6.67 3.84 -1.43
CA HIS A 90 -7.25 3.32 -2.66
C HIS A 90 -6.12 2.95 -3.61
N PHE A 91 -5.93 1.64 -3.82
CA PHE A 91 -4.93 1.10 -4.73
C PHE A 91 -5.55 0.88 -6.11
N ASN A 92 -4.82 1.31 -7.14
CA ASN A 92 -5.11 0.96 -8.53
C ASN A 92 -4.76 -0.52 -8.80
N LYS A 93 -4.94 -0.96 -10.05
CA LYS A 93 -4.64 -2.34 -10.48
C LYS A 93 -3.16 -2.73 -10.36
N GLU A 94 -2.27 -1.73 -10.31
CA GLU A 94 -0.82 -1.91 -10.17
C GLU A 94 -0.38 -1.92 -8.69
N GLY A 95 -1.31 -1.80 -7.74
CA GLY A 95 -0.99 -1.77 -6.31
C GLY A 95 -0.47 -0.42 -5.84
N ILE A 96 -0.66 0.66 -6.61
CA ILE A 96 -0.20 2.02 -6.28
C ILE A 96 -1.37 2.85 -5.74
N GLY A 97 -1.11 3.60 -4.67
CA GLY A 97 -2.07 4.51 -4.05
C GLY A 97 -1.39 5.68 -3.34
N SER A 98 -2.18 6.66 -2.91
CA SER A 98 -1.70 7.78 -2.11
C SER A 98 -1.80 7.46 -0.61
N LEU A 99 -0.71 7.71 0.13
CA LEU A 99 -0.63 7.55 1.57
C LEU A 99 -0.89 8.89 2.25
N VAL A 100 -2.16 9.14 2.56
CA VAL A 100 -2.59 10.35 3.25
C VAL A 100 -3.09 9.98 4.64
N TYR A 101 -2.51 10.59 5.66
CA TYR A 101 -2.98 10.51 7.04
C TYR A 101 -4.00 11.62 7.27
N GLY A 102 -5.13 11.27 7.87
CA GLY A 102 -6.14 12.24 8.28
C GLY A 102 -6.28 12.22 9.80
N GLY A 103 -6.50 13.38 10.40
CA GLY A 103 -6.68 13.50 11.85
C GLY A 103 -7.32 14.82 12.25
N PHE A 104 -7.42 15.03 13.55
CA PHE A 104 -7.85 16.30 14.14
C PHE A 104 -6.76 16.83 15.05
N LYS A 105 -6.44 18.11 14.93
CA LYS A 105 -5.55 18.83 15.84
C LYS A 105 -6.33 19.99 16.42
N GLU A 106 -6.52 20.00 17.75
CA GLU A 106 -7.30 21.04 18.45
C GLU A 106 -8.73 21.21 17.86
N GLY A 107 -9.35 20.10 17.46
CA GLY A 107 -10.68 20.10 16.85
C GLY A 107 -10.72 20.48 15.36
N VAL A 108 -9.59 20.88 14.77
CA VAL A 108 -9.49 21.22 13.34
C VAL A 108 -9.06 19.99 12.54
N PRO A 109 -9.80 19.58 11.49
CA PRO A 109 -9.38 18.48 10.63
C PRO A 109 -8.12 18.85 9.86
N TYR A 110 -7.17 17.93 9.78
CA TYR A 110 -5.99 18.07 8.93
C TYR A 110 -5.75 16.80 8.12
N THR A 111 -5.06 16.98 7.00
CA THR A 111 -4.51 15.89 6.21
C THR A 111 -3.02 16.07 6.08
N TYR A 112 -2.28 14.98 6.17
CA TYR A 112 -0.85 14.94 5.99
C TYR A 112 -0.53 13.93 4.89
N ASN A 113 -0.15 14.44 3.72
CA ASN A 113 0.26 13.61 2.59
C ASN A 113 1.69 13.13 2.82
N TYR A 114 1.86 11.85 3.09
CA TYR A 114 3.18 11.23 3.27
C TYR A 114 3.82 10.87 1.93
N GLY A 115 3.01 10.67 0.88
CA GLY A 115 3.47 10.41 -0.48
C GLY A 115 2.73 9.28 -1.18
N LEU A 116 3.43 8.55 -2.05
CA LEU A 116 2.89 7.41 -2.80
C LEU A 116 3.34 6.11 -2.19
N ILE A 117 2.43 5.15 -2.12
CA ILE A 117 2.70 3.79 -1.63
C ILE A 117 2.38 2.79 -2.74
N SER A 118 3.27 1.81 -2.91
CA SER A 118 3.07 0.63 -3.73
C SER A 118 3.16 -0.62 -2.88
N VAL A 119 2.27 -1.57 -3.13
CA VAL A 119 2.24 -2.86 -2.45
C VAL A 119 2.02 -3.99 -3.46
N ASN A 120 2.54 -5.17 -3.14
CA ASN A 120 2.17 -6.39 -3.85
C ASN A 120 0.82 -6.94 -3.34
N ASP A 121 0.38 -8.07 -3.92
CA ASP A 121 -0.99 -8.58 -3.74
C ASP A 121 -1.38 -8.95 -2.30
N ASP A 122 -0.39 -9.28 -1.47
CA ASP A 122 -0.52 -9.74 -0.10
C ASP A 122 0.13 -8.79 0.93
N LEU A 123 0.55 -7.60 0.51
CA LEU A 123 1.25 -6.61 1.34
C LEU A 123 2.53 -7.17 1.99
N SER A 124 3.14 -8.21 1.42
CA SER A 124 4.43 -8.71 1.88
C SER A 124 5.59 -7.83 1.42
N GLU A 125 5.39 -7.02 0.36
CA GLU A 125 6.33 -6.02 -0.12
C GLU A 125 5.66 -4.64 -0.15
N VAL A 126 6.37 -3.64 0.35
CA VAL A 126 5.90 -2.25 0.43
C VAL A 126 7.00 -1.31 -0.02
N VAL A 127 6.66 -0.38 -0.90
CA VAL A 127 7.53 0.72 -1.32
C VAL A 127 6.80 2.03 -1.12
N ILE A 128 7.45 3.02 -0.50
CA ILE A 128 6.89 4.34 -0.27
C ILE A 128 7.83 5.39 -0.85
N LEU A 129 7.28 6.28 -1.66
CA LEU A 129 7.94 7.47 -2.19
C LEU A 129 7.45 8.67 -1.40
N ASN A 130 8.35 9.28 -0.64
CA ASN A 130 8.07 10.47 0.18
C ASN A 130 8.79 11.68 -0.43
N GLU A 131 8.03 12.66 -0.89
CA GLU A 131 8.56 13.96 -1.32
C GLU A 131 8.56 14.91 -0.13
N THR A 132 9.75 15.23 0.38
CA THR A 132 9.86 16.20 1.46
C THR A 132 9.53 17.58 0.91
N THR A 133 8.52 18.23 1.50
CA THR A 133 8.00 19.54 1.05
C THR A 133 9.07 20.64 1.01
N ASN A 134 10.13 20.50 1.82
CA ASN A 134 11.14 21.55 2.01
C ASN A 134 12.42 21.39 1.16
N SER A 135 12.81 20.18 0.75
CA SER A 135 14.12 19.95 0.12
C SER A 135 14.08 19.49 -1.34
N LYS A 136 12.89 19.25 -1.92
CA LYS A 136 12.73 18.54 -3.21
C LYS A 136 13.45 17.18 -3.24
N GLU A 137 13.85 16.66 -2.09
CA GLU A 137 14.49 15.35 -2.00
C GLU A 137 13.41 14.29 -1.95
N LEU A 138 13.56 13.32 -2.85
CA LEU A 138 12.73 12.14 -2.90
C LEU A 138 13.38 11.06 -2.03
N TYR A 139 12.72 10.71 -0.93
CA TYR A 139 13.10 9.55 -0.14
C TYR A 139 12.30 8.33 -0.57
N ILE A 140 12.96 7.19 -0.58
CA ILE A 140 12.40 5.90 -0.93
C ILE A 140 12.53 5.00 0.27
N ILE A 141 11.41 4.46 0.70
CA ILE A 141 11.33 3.43 1.73
C ILE A 141 10.95 2.14 1.03
N ALA A 142 11.70 1.07 1.24
CA ALA A 142 11.35 -0.24 0.71
C ALA A 142 11.51 -1.32 1.78
N ALA A 143 10.51 -2.20 1.85
CA ALA A 143 10.49 -3.34 2.74
C ALA A 143 9.89 -4.57 2.02
N PRO A 144 10.36 -5.79 2.30
CA PRO A 144 11.44 -6.11 3.23
C PRO A 144 12.81 -5.88 2.58
N ALA A 145 13.72 -5.22 3.29
CA ALA A 145 15.07 -4.97 2.77
C ALA A 145 16.06 -4.76 3.92
N GLN A 146 17.25 -5.36 3.79
CA GLN A 146 18.34 -5.20 4.75
C GLN A 146 19.44 -4.25 4.25
N ASN A 147 19.37 -3.83 2.99
CA ASN A 147 20.36 -2.96 2.37
C ASN A 147 19.79 -2.25 1.13
N ILE A 148 20.49 -1.19 0.70
CA ILE A 148 20.13 -0.36 -0.48
C ILE A 148 19.97 -1.18 -1.75
N LYS A 149 20.79 -2.22 -1.97
CA LYS A 149 20.76 -3.01 -3.21
C LYS A 149 19.44 -3.77 -3.34
N THR A 150 19.01 -4.44 -2.27
CA THR A 150 17.71 -5.13 -2.23
C THR A 150 16.56 -4.13 -2.34
N ALA A 151 16.64 -3.02 -1.60
CA ALA A 151 15.64 -1.97 -1.62
C ALA A 151 15.41 -1.39 -3.02
N LYS A 152 16.49 -1.11 -3.75
CA LYS A 152 16.44 -0.62 -5.13
C LYS A 152 15.78 -1.61 -6.07
N LYS A 153 16.11 -2.89 -5.94
CA LYS A 153 15.50 -3.95 -6.73
C LYS A 153 13.99 -4.02 -6.52
N ILE A 154 13.52 -3.91 -5.28
CA ILE A 154 12.07 -3.91 -4.97
C ILE A 154 11.40 -2.64 -5.50
N SER A 155 12.06 -1.49 -5.36
CA SER A 155 11.49 -0.18 -5.72
C SER A 155 11.51 0.16 -7.22
N SER A 156 12.25 -0.56 -8.05
CA SER A 156 12.51 -0.16 -9.45
C SER A 156 11.23 0.05 -10.25
N GLY A 157 10.26 -0.86 -10.12
CA GLY A 157 8.99 -0.75 -10.83
C GLY A 157 8.19 0.50 -10.45
N LEU A 158 8.15 0.86 -9.16
CA LEU A 158 7.45 2.06 -8.70
C LEU A 158 8.17 3.33 -9.18
N ILE A 159 9.50 3.35 -9.12
CA ILE A 159 10.31 4.49 -9.57
C ILE A 159 10.12 4.75 -11.06
N ASP A 160 10.07 3.69 -11.87
CA ASP A 160 9.90 3.80 -13.32
C ASP A 160 8.50 4.30 -13.69
N ASN A 161 7.45 3.86 -12.98
CA ASN A 161 6.10 4.39 -13.12
C ASN A 161 6.06 5.88 -12.75
N TYR A 162 6.65 6.23 -11.60
CA TYR A 162 6.68 7.61 -11.10
C TYR A 162 7.36 8.59 -12.06
N LYS A 163 8.50 8.19 -12.64
CA LYS A 163 9.22 9.02 -13.63
C LYS A 163 8.42 9.24 -14.91
N ARG A 164 7.63 8.26 -15.34
CA ARG A 164 6.76 8.40 -16.53
C ARG A 164 5.66 9.43 -16.29
N ASP A 165 5.04 9.42 -15.11
CA ASP A 165 3.95 10.35 -14.78
C ASP A 165 4.40 11.82 -14.63
N LYS A 166 5.67 12.07 -14.23
CA LYS A 166 6.21 13.43 -14.06
C LYS A 166 6.85 14.07 -15.31
N ASN A 167 7.01 13.33 -16.41
CA ASN A 167 7.53 13.88 -17.67
C ASN A 167 6.41 14.53 -18.51
N TYR A 168 5.94 15.69 -18.05
CA TYR A 168 5.28 16.72 -18.88
C TYR A 168 6.25 17.87 -19.14
#